data_AF-A0A3N0BE30-F1
#
_entry.id   AF-A0A3N0BE30-F1
#
_cell.length_a   1.000
_cell.length_b   1.000
_cell.length_c   1.000
_cell.angle_alpha   90.00
_cell.angle_beta   90.00
_cell.angle_gamma   90.00
#
_symmetry.space_group_name_H-M   'P 1'
#
loop_
_entity.id
_entity.type
_entity.pdbx_description
1 polymer ?
#
loop_
_entity_poly.entity_id
_entity_poly.type
_entity_poly.pdbx_seq_one_letter_code
_entity_poly.pdbx_strand_id
1 'polypeptide(L)'
;MLDYEEKLERIELIDAVCDAGRLARGLDQLLESLAHADQLDPLDVEGILALRSISEKCAARIGDAARILEAQNEILYAEERANAKPCGNQ
;
A
#
# COMPACT_ATOMS: atom_id res chain seq x y z
N MET A 1 -13.57 -15.74 -14.76
CA MET A 1 -12.88 -16.13 -13.51
C MET A 1 -11.41 -16.03 -13.82
N LEU A 2 -10.64 -15.33 -12.97
CA LEU A 2 -9.20 -15.20 -13.18
C LEU A 2 -8.56 -16.59 -13.23
N ASP A 3 -7.53 -16.76 -14.06
CA ASP A 3 -6.70 -17.94 -14.01
C ASP A 3 -5.84 -17.97 -12.73
N TYR A 4 -5.10 -19.05 -12.53
CA TYR A 4 -4.29 -19.23 -11.32
C TYR A 4 -3.13 -18.23 -11.23
N GLU A 5 -2.51 -17.90 -12.36
CA GLU A 5 -1.38 -16.97 -12.42
C GLU A 5 -1.86 -15.54 -12.12
N GLU A 6 -2.97 -15.11 -12.73
CA GLU A 6 -3.59 -13.81 -12.45
C GLU A 6 -3.98 -13.65 -10.97
N LYS A 7 -4.44 -14.73 -10.32
CA LYS A 7 -4.73 -14.72 -8.87
C LYS A 7 -3.46 -14.58 -8.03
N LEU A 8 -2.38 -15.24 -8.43
CA LEU A 8 -1.10 -15.18 -7.74
C LEU A 8 -0.48 -13.79 -7.86
N GLU A 9 -0.39 -13.24 -9.06
CA GLU A 9 0.11 -11.88 -9.33
C GLU A 9 -0.65 -10.84 -8.51
N ARG A 10 -1.95 -11.06 -8.31
CA ARG A 10 -2.79 -10.17 -7.52
C ARG A 10 -2.50 -10.23 -6.03
N ILE A 11 -2.24 -11.41 -5.48
CA ILE A 11 -1.79 -11.57 -4.09
C ILE A 11 -0.45 -10.84 -3.92
N GLU A 12 0.49 -11.06 -4.83
CA GLU A 12 1.80 -10.38 -4.81
C GLU A 12 1.67 -8.86 -4.87
N LEU A 13 0.75 -8.33 -5.69
CA LEU A 13 0.49 -6.90 -5.77
C LEU A 13 -0.07 -6.34 -4.45
N ILE A 14 -0.99 -7.05 -3.79
CA ILE A 14 -1.55 -6.65 -2.50
C ILE A 14 -0.45 -6.62 -1.44
N ASP A 15 0.39 -7.65 -1.37
CA ASP A 15 1.51 -7.73 -0.44
C ASP A 15 2.51 -6.59 -0.67
N ALA A 16 2.87 -6.33 -1.93
CA ALA A 16 3.77 -5.25 -2.30
C ALA A 16 3.25 -3.87 -1.87
N VAL A 17 1.95 -3.60 -2.04
CA VAL A 17 1.33 -2.35 -1.61
C VAL A 17 1.26 -2.25 -0.08
N CYS A 18 1.00 -3.35 0.62
CA CYS A 18 1.06 -3.40 2.08
C CYS A 18 2.46 -3.07 2.61
N ASP A 19 3.49 -3.67 2.01
CA ASP A 19 4.88 -3.40 2.37
C ASP A 19 5.30 -1.98 2.05
N ALA A 20 4.89 -1.43 0.89
CA ALA A 20 5.11 -0.02 0.57
C ALA A 20 4.48 0.89 1.63
N GLY A 21 3.28 0.56 2.13
CA GLY A 21 2.63 1.31 3.21
C GLY A 21 3.37 1.22 4.55
N ARG A 22 3.95 0.07 4.87
CA ARG A 22 4.81 -0.10 6.05
C ARG A 22 6.11 0.69 5.92
N LEU A 23 6.75 0.65 4.75
CA LEU A 23 7.96 1.42 4.45
C LEU A 23 7.70 2.93 4.53
N ALA A 24 6.58 3.41 3.99
CA ALA A 24 6.21 4.83 4.04
C ALA A 24 6.08 5.34 5.49
N ARG A 25 5.48 4.54 6.38
CA ARG A 25 5.41 4.86 7.82
C ARG A 25 6.78 4.86 8.49
N GLY A 26 7.62 3.88 8.20
CA GLY A 26 8.99 3.83 8.73
C GLY A 26 9.84 5.00 8.24
N LEU A 27 9.65 5.42 6.99
CA LEU A 27 10.34 6.58 6.42
C LEU A 27 9.89 7.89 7.07
N ASP A 28 8.59 8.07 7.34
CA ASP A 28 8.09 9.25 8.06
C ASP A 28 8.73 9.36 9.46
N GLN A 29 8.75 8.25 10.21
CA GLN A 29 9.40 8.19 11.52
C GLN A 29 10.90 8.49 11.45
N LEU A 30 11.60 7.96 10.44
CA LEU A 30 13.02 8.22 10.23
C LEU A 30 13.27 9.70 9.93
N LEU A 31 12.50 10.31 9.02
CA LEU A 31 12.65 11.71 8.64
C LEU A 31 12.29 12.64 9.80
N GLU A 32 11.25 12.32 10.56
CA GLU A 32 10.90 13.05 11.78
C GLU A 32 12.04 12.97 12.80
N SER A 33 12.60 11.78 13.06
CA SER A 33 13.75 11.64 13.95
C SER A 33 14.97 12.41 13.45
N LEU A 34 15.22 12.40 12.14
CA LEU A 34 16.36 13.10 11.55
C LEU A 34 16.23 14.61 11.73
N ALA A 35 15.06 15.18 11.48
CA ALA A 35 14.82 16.63 11.61
C ALA A 35 15.08 17.18 13.02
N HIS A 36 15.09 16.33 14.05
CA HIS A 36 15.37 16.70 15.45
C HIS A 36 16.80 16.39 15.90
N ALA A 37 17.70 15.98 15.00
CA ALA A 37 19.09 15.72 15.35
C ALA A 37 19.86 17.03 15.62
N ASP A 38 20.46 17.14 16.80
CA ASP A 38 21.13 18.36 17.32
C ASP A 38 22.29 18.90 16.47
N GLN A 39 22.76 18.16 15.47
CA GLN A 39 23.96 18.48 14.68
C GLN A 39 23.66 18.93 13.24
N LEU A 40 22.39 18.98 12.83
CA LEU A 40 22.04 19.37 11.48
C LEU A 40 22.12 20.89 11.32
N ASP A 41 22.64 21.30 10.16
CA ASP A 41 22.52 22.70 9.78
C ASP A 41 21.06 23.03 9.39
N PRO A 42 20.66 24.31 9.46
CA PRO A 42 19.29 24.70 9.16
C PRO A 42 18.81 24.36 7.73
N LEU A 43 19.71 24.33 6.74
CA LEU A 43 19.37 23.98 5.35
C LEU A 43 19.10 22.48 5.22
N ASP A 44 19.87 21.65 5.92
CA ASP A 44 19.63 20.21 6.00
C ASP A 44 18.27 19.90 6.65
N VAL A 45 17.89 20.63 7.71
CA VAL A 45 16.57 20.49 8.34
C VAL A 45 15.45 20.84 7.35
N GLU A 46 15.58 21.92 6.59
CA GLU A 46 14.61 22.30 5.56
C GLU A 46 14.48 21.23 4.47
N GLY A 47 15.61 20.67 4.03
CA GLY A 47 15.64 19.54 3.09
C GLY A 47 14.91 18.31 3.61
N ILE A 48 15.13 17.94 4.88
CA ILE A 48 14.44 16.81 5.53
C ILE A 48 12.94 17.05 5.62
N LEU A 49 12.51 18.26 5.98
CA LEU A 49 11.09 18.62 6.04
C LEU A 49 10.42 18.57 4.65
N ALA A 50 11.13 19.03 3.60
CA ALA A 50 10.66 18.93 2.23
C ALA A 50 10.50 17.46 1.79
N LEU A 51 11.50 16.62 2.11
CA LEU A 51 11.44 15.18 1.85
C LEU A 51 10.30 14.51 2.62
N ARG A 52 10.06 14.89 3.87
CA ARG A 52 8.93 14.39 4.68
C ARG A 52 7.60 14.71 4.02
N SER A 53 7.39 15.96 3.59
CA SER A 53 6.17 16.37 2.90
C SER A 53 5.93 15.60 1.59
N ILE A 54 7.00 15.28 0.85
CA ILE A 54 6.91 14.43 -0.36
C ILE A 54 6.55 12.99 0.04
N SER A 55 7.21 12.45 1.06
CA SER A 55 6.95 11.10 1.59
C SER A 55 5.51 10.93 2.05
N GLU A 56 4.95 11.90 2.78
CA GLU A 56 3.56 11.90 3.24
C GLU A 56 2.57 11.84 2.06
N LYS A 57 2.81 12.61 0.99
CA LYS A 57 1.99 12.55 -0.23
C LYS A 57 2.08 11.18 -0.91
N CYS A 58 3.28 10.59 -0.96
CA CYS A 58 3.45 9.22 -1.46
C CYS A 58 2.71 8.20 -0.59
N ALA A 59 2.81 8.32 0.74
CA ALA A 59 2.12 7.45 1.70
C ALA A 59 0.60 7.52 1.52
N ALA A 60 0.05 8.72 1.31
CA ALA A 60 -1.37 8.92 1.02
C ALA A 60 -1.80 8.17 -0.25
N ARG A 61 -1.03 8.30 -1.33
CA ARG A 61 -1.29 7.60 -2.61
C ARG A 61 -1.16 6.08 -2.52
N ILE A 62 -0.21 5.59 -1.73
CA ILE A 62 -0.09 4.15 -1.42
C ILE A 62 -1.33 3.68 -0.66
N GLY A 63 -1.81 4.46 0.30
CA GLY A 63 -3.05 4.19 1.03
C GLY A 63 -4.29 4.18 0.12
N ASP A 64 -4.36 5.09 -0.85
CA ASP A 64 -5.41 5.07 -1.88
C ASP A 64 -5.34 3.79 -2.73
N ALA A 65 -4.13 3.42 -3.18
CA ALA A 65 -3.92 2.21 -3.95
C ALA A 65 -4.35 0.95 -3.18
N ALA A 66 -4.00 0.86 -1.89
CA ALA A 66 -4.40 -0.24 -1.02
C ALA A 66 -5.94 -0.37 -0.94
N ARG A 67 -6.64 0.74 -0.68
CA ARG A 67 -8.12 0.76 -0.62
C ARG A 67 -8.77 0.37 -1.94
N ILE A 68 -8.21 0.82 -3.07
CA ILE A 68 -8.71 0.47 -4.40
C ILE A 68 -8.53 -1.03 -4.65
N LEU A 69 -7.36 -1.59 -4.32
CA LEU A 69 -7.10 -3.01 -4.48
C LEU A 69 -8.00 -3.88 -3.60
N GLU A 70 -8.19 -3.50 -2.34
CA GLU A 70 -9.14 -4.16 -1.42
C GLU A 70 -10.57 -4.15 -1.99
N ALA A 71 -11.06 -3.00 -2.45
CA ALA A 71 -12.39 -2.88 -3.03
C ALA A 71 -12.55 -3.75 -4.29
N GLN A 72 -11.54 -3.75 -5.18
CA GLN A 72 -11.53 -4.64 -6.33
C GLN A 72 -11.50 -6.11 -5.88
N ASN A 73 -10.87 -6.44 -4.75
CA ASN A 73 -10.75 -7.81 -4.27
C ASN A 73 -12.08 -8.36 -3.79
N GLU A 74 -12.82 -7.56 -3.04
CA GLU A 74 -14.17 -7.88 -2.61
C GLU A 74 -15.12 -8.11 -3.78
N ILE A 75 -15.07 -7.25 -4.81
CA ILE A 75 -15.89 -7.42 -6.02
C ILE A 75 -15.56 -8.75 -6.71
N LEU A 76 -14.26 -9.03 -6.92
CA LEU A 76 -13.86 -10.27 -7.57
C LEU A 76 -14.32 -11.50 -6.78
N TYR A 77 -14.11 -11.53 -5.46
CA TYR A 77 -14.55 -12.67 -4.63
C TYR A 77 -16.07 -12.84 -4.63
N ALA A 78 -16.83 -11.74 -4.64
CA ALA A 78 -18.28 -11.78 -4.75
C ALA A 78 -18.73 -12.36 -6.11
N GLU A 79 -18.09 -11.96 -7.21
CA GLU A 79 -18.34 -12.50 -8.54
C GLU A 79 -17.99 -13.99 -8.65
N GLU A 80 -16.87 -14.42 -8.08
CA GLU A 80 -16.48 -15.83 -8.06
C GLU A 80 -17.48 -16.68 -7.26
N ARG A 81 -17.93 -16.19 -6.11
CA ARG A 81 -18.95 -16.85 -5.29
C ARG A 81 -20.29 -16.95 -6.01
N ALA A 82 -20.70 -15.91 -6.74
CA ALA A 82 -21.94 -15.91 -7.51
C ALA A 82 -21.87 -16.89 -8.71
N ASN A 83 -20.69 -17.06 -9.30
CA ASN A 83 -20.46 -17.94 -10.45
C ASN A 83 -20.16 -19.40 -10.06
N ALA A 84 -19.89 -19.68 -8.79
CA ALA A 84 -19.75 -21.04 -8.29
C ALA A 84 -21.10 -21.77 -8.44
N LYS A 85 -21.16 -22.78 -9.32
CA LYS A 85 -22.35 -23.64 -9.45
C LYS A 85 -22.68 -24.24 -8.08
N PRO A 86 -23.96 -24.28 -7.66
CA PRO A 86 -24.32 -25.09 -6.51
C PRO A 86 -23.96 -26.54 -6.82
N CYS A 87 -23.22 -27.20 -5.93
CA CYS A 87 -23.09 -28.66 -5.94
C CYS A 87 -24.47 -29.25 -5.58
N GLY A 88 -25.38 -29.23 -6.55
CA GLY A 88 -26.64 -29.95 -6.49
C GLY A 88 -26.40 -31.37 -6.98
N ASN A 89 -26.32 -32.30 -6.03
CA ASN A 89 -26.54 -33.70 -6.33
C ASN A 89 -27.99 -33.84 -6.81
N GLN A 90 -28.20 -34.07 -8.11
CA GLN A 90 -29.43 -34.61 -8.66
C GLN A 90 -29.28 -36.11 -8.83
#